data_AF-A0A352DS46-F1
#
_entry.id   AF-A0A352DS46-F1
#
_cell.length_a   1.000
_cell.length_b   1.000
_cell.length_c   1.000
_cell.angle_alpha   90.00
_cell.angle_beta   90.00
_cell.angle_gamma   90.00
#
_symmetry.space_group_name_H-M   'P 1'
#
loop_
_entity.id
_entity.type
_entity.pdbx_description
1 polymer ?
#
loop_
_entity_poly.entity_id
_entity_poly.type
_entity_poly.pdbx_seq_one_letter_code
_entity_poly.pdbx_strand_id
1 'polypeptide(L)'
;MDAAALAVKSLGPCRIDSPLKSLVESRRTTVHYVAEDDRVLFHDTVGLVTATGLSPDQLPGFEPAGPRRKIFFEPAKLRVGIVTCG
;
A
#
# COMPACT_ATOMS: atom_id res chain seq x y z
N MET A 1 -16.96 7.64 5.02
CA MET A 1 -15.50 7.89 5.04
C MET A 1 -15.10 8.24 3.62
N ASP A 2 -14.31 9.31 3.41
CA ASP A 2 -13.82 9.68 2.09
C ASP A 2 -12.55 8.86 1.75
N ALA A 3 -12.43 8.41 0.50
CA ALA A 3 -11.25 7.68 0.02
C ALA A 3 -9.97 8.52 0.13
N ALA A 4 -10.06 9.84 -0.08
CA ALA A 4 -8.91 10.74 0.05
C ALA A 4 -8.35 10.79 1.47
N ALA A 5 -9.20 10.59 2.49
CA ALA A 5 -8.78 10.56 3.88
C ALA A 5 -7.95 9.30 4.24
N LEU A 6 -8.03 8.24 3.42
CA LEU A 6 -7.29 6.99 3.60
C LEU A 6 -6.03 6.90 2.73
N ALA A 7 -5.74 7.93 1.92
CA ALA A 7 -4.59 7.93 1.03
C ALA A 7 -3.27 8.09 1.81
N VAL A 8 -2.35 7.13 1.64
CA VAL A 8 -0.99 7.21 2.18
C VAL A 8 -0.18 8.18 1.34
N LYS A 9 0.46 9.17 1.98
CA LYS A 9 1.33 10.13 1.30
C LYS A 9 2.59 9.43 0.80
N SER A 10 3.02 9.79 -0.42
CA SER A 10 4.30 9.34 -0.98
C SER A 10 5.29 10.49 -1.09
N LEU A 11 6.59 10.17 -1.11
CA LEU A 11 7.67 11.15 -1.31
C LEU A 11 7.88 11.49 -2.80
N GLY A 12 7.12 10.87 -3.70
CA GLY A 12 7.30 10.93 -5.15
C GLY A 12 7.52 9.55 -5.77
N PRO A 13 7.87 9.48 -7.06
CA PRO A 13 8.01 8.22 -7.78
C PRO A 13 9.19 7.38 -7.29
N CYS A 14 8.94 6.09 -7.03
CA CYS A 14 9.97 5.09 -6.72
C CYS A 14 10.72 4.67 -7.99
N ARG A 15 12.05 4.88 -8.02
CA ARG A 15 12.87 4.66 -9.23
C ARG A 15 13.93 3.57 -9.07
N ILE A 16 14.20 3.13 -7.84
CA ILE A 16 15.28 2.20 -7.53
C ILE A 16 14.68 0.80 -7.37
N ASP A 17 15.29 -0.22 -7.98
CA ASP A 17 14.85 -1.59 -7.80
C ASP A 17 15.08 -2.03 -6.35
N SER A 18 14.04 -2.63 -5.76
CA SER A 18 14.12 -3.17 -4.41
C SER A 18 15.09 -4.35 -4.37
N PRO A 19 15.94 -4.49 -3.31
CA PRO A 19 16.69 -5.72 -3.08
C PRO A 19 15.81 -6.97 -2.95
N LEU A 20 14.52 -6.78 -2.65
CA LEU A 20 13.52 -7.84 -2.54
C LEU A 20 12.75 -8.07 -3.84
N LYS A 21 13.09 -7.37 -4.94
CA LYS A 21 12.32 -7.41 -6.20
C LYS A 21 12.12 -8.83 -6.74
N SER A 22 13.15 -9.67 -6.72
CA SER A 22 13.03 -11.08 -7.17
C SER A 22 12.08 -11.92 -6.31
N LEU A 23 12.05 -11.68 -4.99
CA LEU A 23 11.12 -12.33 -4.06
C LEU A 23 9.69 -11.83 -4.24
N VAL A 24 9.55 -10.56 -4.58
CA VAL A 24 8.26 -9.93 -4.88
C VAL A 24 7.70 -10.45 -6.21
N GLU A 25 8.52 -10.51 -7.27
CA GLU A 25 8.09 -10.93 -8.60
C GLU A 25 7.81 -12.44 -8.69
N SER A 26 8.50 -13.26 -7.91
CA SER A 26 8.27 -14.72 -7.87
C SER A 26 6.98 -15.11 -7.15
N ARG A 27 6.36 -14.22 -6.38
CA ARG A 27 5.15 -14.49 -5.59
C ARG A 27 3.94 -13.78 -6.19
N ARG A 28 3.19 -14.51 -7.04
CA ARG A 28 2.02 -13.96 -7.75
C ARG A 28 0.85 -13.57 -6.83
N THR A 29 0.68 -14.20 -5.68
CA THR A 29 -0.24 -13.79 -4.61
C THR A 29 0.14 -14.53 -3.34
N THR A 30 0.59 -13.82 -2.31
CA THR A 30 0.79 -14.41 -0.97
C THR A 30 0.30 -13.40 0.06
N VAL A 31 -0.01 -13.84 1.28
CA VAL A 31 -0.31 -12.96 2.43
C VAL A 31 0.76 -11.87 2.70
N HIS A 32 1.94 -11.97 2.08
CA HIS A 32 3.06 -11.04 2.26
C HIS A 32 3.33 -10.12 1.06
N TYR A 33 2.67 -10.33 -0.08
CA TYR A 33 2.80 -9.43 -1.22
C TYR A 33 1.42 -9.03 -1.71
N VAL A 34 1.16 -7.73 -1.62
CA VAL A 34 -0.09 -7.11 -2.00
C VAL A 34 0.26 -6.02 -3.01
N ALA A 35 -0.43 -6.05 -4.15
CA ALA A 35 -0.11 -5.17 -5.26
C ALA A 35 -0.36 -3.70 -4.86
N GLU A 36 0.30 -2.76 -5.54
CA GLU A 36 0.22 -1.34 -5.18
C GLU A 36 -1.20 -0.76 -5.40
N ASP A 37 -1.97 -1.40 -6.28
CA ASP A 37 -3.36 -1.10 -6.61
C ASP A 37 -4.38 -1.87 -5.77
N ASP A 38 -3.97 -2.88 -5.00
CA ASP A 38 -4.86 -3.59 -4.10
C ASP A 38 -5.33 -2.68 -2.96
N ARG A 39 -6.58 -2.86 -2.54
CA ARG A 39 -7.19 -2.12 -1.43
C ARG A 39 -7.92 -3.08 -0.50
N VAL A 40 -7.76 -2.86 0.81
CA VAL A 40 -8.58 -3.50 1.83
C VAL A 40 -9.76 -2.57 2.11
N LEU A 41 -10.97 -2.98 1.72
CA LEU A 41 -12.15 -2.12 1.81
C LEU A 41 -12.44 -1.71 3.25
N PHE A 42 -12.76 -0.43 3.45
CA PHE A 42 -13.20 0.10 4.75
C PHE A 42 -14.57 -0.46 5.14
N HIS A 43 -15.47 -0.58 4.15
CA HIS A 43 -16.71 -1.30 4.30
C HIS A 43 -16.48 -2.76 3.90
N ASP A 44 -16.50 -3.65 4.89
CA ASP A 44 -16.11 -5.05 4.78
C ASP A 44 -17.28 -6.01 4.54
N THR A 45 -18.52 -5.49 4.51
CA THR A 45 -19.73 -6.27 4.22
C THR A 45 -20.43 -5.75 2.98
N VAL A 46 -21.07 -6.66 2.24
CA VAL A 46 -21.84 -6.34 1.03
C VAL A 46 -22.92 -5.30 1.31
N GLY A 47 -23.60 -5.40 2.45
CA GLY A 47 -24.64 -4.45 2.85
C GLY A 47 -24.11 -3.03 3.03
N LEU A 48 -22.97 -2.87 3.73
CA LEU A 48 -22.33 -1.58 3.92
C LEU A 48 -21.82 -1.00 2.60
N VAL A 49 -21.18 -1.82 1.75
CA VAL A 49 -20.73 -1.40 0.43
C VAL A 49 -21.91 -0.90 -0.41
N THR A 50 -23.00 -1.65 -0.45
CA THR A 50 -24.21 -1.30 -1.21
C THR A 50 -24.83 0.01 -0.72
N ALA A 51 -24.86 0.22 0.60
CA ALA A 51 -25.43 1.43 1.20
C ALA A 51 -24.66 2.72 0.86
N THR A 52 -23.39 2.61 0.42
CA THR A 52 -22.62 3.79 -0.02
C THR A 52 -23.10 4.35 -1.37
N GLY A 53 -23.67 3.51 -2.23
CA GLY A 53 -24.02 3.87 -3.62
C GLY A 53 -22.83 4.22 -4.51
N LEU A 54 -21.60 3.98 -4.06
CA LEU A 54 -20.37 4.30 -4.79
C LEU A 54 -20.01 3.19 -5.78
N SER A 55 -19.31 3.55 -6.86
CA SER A 55 -18.68 2.56 -7.75
C SER A 55 -17.45 1.92 -7.08
N PRO A 56 -17.03 0.71 -7.50
CA PRO A 56 -15.91 0.00 -6.88
C PRO A 56 -14.60 0.81 -6.78
N ASP A 57 -14.30 1.65 -7.77
CA ASP A 57 -13.11 2.52 -7.82
C ASP A 57 -13.17 3.72 -6.85
N GLN A 58 -14.37 4.05 -6.35
CA GLN A 58 -14.61 5.12 -5.40
C GLN A 58 -14.70 4.62 -3.95
N LEU A 59 -14.74 3.30 -3.75
CA LEU A 59 -14.86 2.73 -2.41
C LEU A 59 -13.63 3.08 -1.56
N PRO A 60 -13.83 3.60 -0.33
CA PRO A 60 -12.71 3.85 0.57
C PRO A 60 -12.06 2.52 0.97
N GLY A 61 -10.73 2.47 0.90
CA GLY A 61 -9.97 1.30 1.30
C GLY A 61 -8.56 1.66 1.76
N PHE A 62 -8.03 0.84 2.65
CA PHE A 62 -6.68 0.96 3.15
C PHE A 62 -5.68 0.39 2.15
N GLU A 63 -4.52 1.04 2.03
CA GLU A 63 -3.37 0.47 1.34
C GLU A 63 -2.74 -0.63 2.21
N PRO A 64 -2.63 -1.87 1.70
CA PRO A 64 -1.96 -2.95 2.40
C PRO A 64 -0.44 -2.73 2.41
N ALA A 65 0.16 -2.80 3.60
CA ALA A 65 1.62 -2.69 3.75
C ALA A 65 2.32 -3.95 3.19
N GLY A 66 3.52 -3.75 2.62
CA GLY A 66 4.33 -4.87 2.12
C GLY A 66 5.55 -4.41 1.32
N PRO A 67 6.47 -5.34 1.00
CA PRO A 67 7.60 -5.06 0.13
C PRO A 67 7.12 -4.65 -1.27
N ARG A 68 7.79 -3.65 -1.87
CA ARG A 68 7.49 -3.14 -3.22
C ARG A 68 8.59 -3.51 -4.21
N ARG A 69 8.25 -3.54 -5.51
CA ARG A 69 9.22 -3.81 -6.59
C ARG A 69 10.25 -2.70 -6.71
N LYS A 70 9.81 -1.45 -6.52
CA LYS A 70 10.66 -0.27 -6.53
C LYS A 70 10.54 0.50 -5.22
N ILE A 71 11.64 1.15 -4.82
CA ILE A 71 11.75 1.96 -3.62
C ILE A 71 12.25 3.37 -3.95
N PHE A 72 12.01 4.31 -3.05
CA PHE A 72 12.38 5.71 -3.20
C PHE A 72 13.85 5.98 -2.81
N PHE A 73 14.30 5.37 -1.71
CA PHE A 73 15.65 5.58 -1.18
C PHE A 73 16.65 4.57 -1.72
N GLU A 74 17.89 5.02 -1.94
CA GLU A 74 19.00 4.15 -2.30
C GLU A 74 19.52 3.41 -1.05
N PRO A 75 19.41 2.07 -0.98
CA PRO A 75 19.72 1.32 0.25
C PRO A 75 21.13 1.58 0.79
N ALA A 76 22.12 1.71 -0.09
CA ALA A 76 23.52 1.92 0.29
C ALA A 76 23.82 3.31 0.88
N LYS A 77 22.92 4.29 0.70
CA LYS A 77 23.10 5.68 1.16
C LYS A 77 22.10 6.09 2.24
N LEU A 78 21.09 5.26 2.50
CA LEU A 78 20.02 5.55 3.44
C LEU A 78 20.54 5.50 4.89
N ARG A 79 20.12 6.49 5.68
CA ARG A 79 20.32 6.51 7.14
C ARG A 79 18.94 6.59 7.79
N VAL A 80 18.71 5.80 8.83
CA VAL A 80 17.43 5.72 9.54
C VAL A 80 17.66 6.08 11.00
N GLY A 81 16.81 6.94 11.54
CA GLY A 81 16.72 7.21 12.98
C GLY A 81 15.46 6.56 13.55
N ILE A 82 15.56 6.01 14.76
CA ILE A 82 14.42 5.48 15.50
C ILE A 82 14.28 6.32 16.76
N VAL A 83 13.08 6.85 17.00
CA VAL A 83 12.72 7.57 18.21
C VAL A 83 11.42 6.99 18.73
N THR A 84 11.33 6.82 20.05
CA THR A 84 10.13 6.39 20.75
C THR A 84 9.65 7.53 21.63
N CYS A 85 8.40 7.96 21.47
CA CYS A 85 7.74 8.90 22.36
C CYS A 85 6.65 8.17 23.16
N GLY A 86 6.41 8.64 24.38
CA GLY A 86 5.27 8.25 25.22
C GLY A 86 4.19 9.31 25.18
#